data_AF-A6HAH2-F1
#
_entry.id   AF-A6HAH2-F1
#
_cell.length_a   1.000
_cell.length_b   1.000
_cell.length_c   1.000
_cell.angle_alpha   90.00
_cell.angle_beta   90.00
_cell.angle_gamma   90.00
#
_symmetry.space_group_name_H-M   'P 1'
#
loop_
_entity.id
_entity.type
_entity.pdbx_description
1 polymer ?
#
loop_
_entity_poly.entity_id
_entity_poly.type
_entity_poly.pdbx_seq_one_letter_code
_entity_poly.pdbx_strand_id
1 'polypeptide(L)'
;MESANSLCPGTECKGGVLAHLERLEAQMNRSNRKSEEPTVREKESSLRTKIRELQQQRDRLRVEVKQWRARVKESSAKEDSSKTTLSEQEVLEKQWRNLKAILQAYRFTGLSGKLTNRRVCVYISTAFEGNLLDSYFVDLAIEKPLRIHHHSIPAFIPLEKIATAYLQTDVQRLLFSLSEYLNAYVGRKYQADQLESWTEDSPSR
;
A
#
# COMPACT_ATOMS: atom_id res chain seq x y z
N MET A 1 13.61 22.23 -68.60
CA MET A 1 14.81 23.07 -68.44
C MET A 1 15.09 23.12 -66.95
N GLU A 2 15.72 22.10 -66.34
CA GLU A 2 17.18 21.87 -66.31
C GLU A 2 17.91 23.12 -65.79
N SER A 3 18.30 23.16 -64.51
CA SER A 3 19.64 22.82 -63.97
C SER A 3 20.23 24.14 -63.42
N ALA A 4 20.95 24.26 -62.30
CA ALA A 4 21.80 23.37 -61.52
C ALA A 4 21.83 23.88 -60.06
N ASN A 5 21.80 23.02 -59.05
CA ASN A 5 23.00 22.52 -58.36
C ASN A 5 24.15 23.53 -58.22
N SER A 6 24.26 24.13 -57.04
CA SER A 6 25.54 24.52 -56.45
C SER A 6 25.67 23.89 -55.06
N LEU A 7 26.01 22.60 -55.08
CA LEU A 7 26.72 21.94 -54.00
C LEU A 7 28.13 22.55 -53.97
N CYS A 8 28.54 23.20 -52.87
CA CYS A 8 29.94 23.52 -52.58
C CYS A 8 30.11 23.95 -51.11
N PRO A 9 31.30 23.77 -50.52
CA PRO A 9 31.51 22.78 -49.47
C PRO A 9 31.79 23.42 -48.10
N GLY A 10 31.88 22.56 -47.09
CA GLY A 10 32.12 22.86 -45.68
C GLY A 10 32.89 24.13 -45.39
N THR A 11 32.19 25.11 -44.82
CA THR A 11 32.82 26.16 -44.03
C THR A 11 33.05 25.58 -42.65
N GLU A 12 34.26 25.06 -42.43
CA GLU A 12 34.74 24.57 -41.14
C GLU A 12 34.52 25.64 -40.08
N CYS A 13 33.51 25.41 -39.23
CA CYS A 13 33.40 26.10 -37.95
C CYS A 13 34.71 25.84 -37.19
N LYS A 14 35.53 26.88 -36.99
CA LYS A 14 36.79 26.85 -36.23
C LYS A 14 36.56 26.57 -34.74
N GLY A 15 36.09 25.38 -34.42
CA GLY A 15 35.96 24.83 -33.07
C GLY A 15 35.91 23.32 -33.21
N GLY A 16 36.91 22.62 -32.68
CA GLY A 16 37.11 21.18 -32.86
C GLY A 16 35.90 20.32 -32.45
N VAL A 17 35.99 19.01 -32.67
CA VAL A 17 34.91 18.03 -32.43
C VAL A 17 34.22 18.23 -31.07
N LEU A 18 34.99 18.54 -30.02
CA LEU A 18 34.47 18.83 -28.68
C LEU A 18 33.54 20.07 -28.64
N ALA A 19 33.88 21.16 -29.33
CA ALA A 19 33.04 22.35 -29.41
C ALA A 19 31.78 22.13 -30.27
N HIS A 20 31.79 21.14 -31.16
CA HIS A 20 30.58 20.73 -31.86
C HIS A 20 29.68 19.88 -30.96
N LEU A 21 30.25 18.92 -30.23
CA LEU A 21 29.52 18.09 -29.26
C LEU A 21 28.90 18.93 -28.14
N GLU A 22 29.63 19.89 -27.59
CA GLU A 22 29.12 20.80 -26.55
C GLU A 22 27.93 21.65 -27.06
N ARG A 23 27.96 22.07 -28.33
CA ARG A 23 26.82 22.74 -28.97
C ARG A 23 25.60 21.82 -29.11
N LEU A 24 25.82 20.57 -29.50
CA LEU A 24 24.74 19.59 -29.65
C LEU A 24 24.12 19.24 -28.28
N GLU A 25 24.94 19.09 -27.23
CA GLU A 25 24.48 18.87 -25.87
C GLU A 25 23.68 20.07 -25.35
N ALA A 26 24.17 21.30 -25.57
CA ALA A 26 23.45 22.52 -25.20
C ALA A 26 22.11 22.65 -25.95
N GLN A 27 22.04 22.20 -27.21
CA GLN A 27 20.81 22.22 -28.00
C GLN A 27 19.81 21.16 -27.53
N MET A 28 20.28 19.95 -27.24
CA MET A 28 19.47 18.84 -26.71
C MET A 28 18.89 19.18 -25.33
N ASN A 29 19.71 19.74 -24.43
CA ASN A 29 19.26 20.17 -23.11
C ASN A 29 18.26 21.32 -23.18
N ARG A 30 18.40 22.25 -24.14
CA ARG A 30 17.41 23.31 -24.38
C ARG A 30 16.09 22.76 -24.91
N SER A 31 16.10 21.77 -25.79
CA SER A 31 14.85 21.15 -26.26
C SER A 31 14.18 20.33 -25.17
N ASN A 32 14.95 19.60 -24.35
CA ASN A 32 14.39 18.76 -23.30
C ASN A 32 13.74 19.62 -22.20
N ARG A 33 14.40 20.68 -21.74
CA ARG A 33 13.81 21.63 -20.77
C ARG A 33 12.53 22.29 -21.29
N LYS A 34 12.49 22.68 -22.58
CA LYS A 34 11.29 23.26 -23.19
C LYS A 34 10.11 22.29 -23.29
N SER A 35 10.37 20.98 -23.41
CA SER A 35 9.34 19.95 -23.47
C SER A 35 8.90 19.45 -22.08
N GLU A 36 9.81 19.42 -21.11
CA GLU A 36 9.53 18.94 -19.74
C GLU A 36 8.87 20.02 -18.86
N GLU A 37 9.28 21.28 -18.98
CA GLU A 37 8.70 22.39 -18.19
C GLU A 37 7.17 22.54 -18.30
N PRO A 38 6.54 22.50 -19.50
CA PRO A 38 5.09 22.61 -19.61
C PRO A 38 4.37 21.37 -19.04
N THR A 39 4.88 20.17 -19.31
CA THR A 39 4.24 18.93 -18.86
C THR A 39 4.34 18.73 -17.34
N VAL A 40 5.44 19.16 -16.71
CA VAL A 40 5.58 19.15 -15.25
C VAL A 40 4.68 20.21 -14.61
N ARG A 41 4.62 21.43 -15.16
CA ARG A 41 3.73 22.49 -14.65
C ARG A 41 2.25 22.13 -14.74
N GLU A 42 1.82 21.48 -15.82
CA GLU A 42 0.45 21.00 -15.98
C GLU A 42 0.10 19.95 -14.91
N LYS A 43 0.99 18.95 -14.71
CA LYS A 43 0.82 17.94 -13.65
C LYS A 43 0.78 18.58 -12.27
N GLU A 44 1.70 19.49 -11.96
CA GLU A 44 1.70 20.23 -10.69
C GLU A 44 0.40 21.03 -10.49
N SER A 45 -0.10 21.68 -11.53
CA SER A 45 -1.36 22.44 -11.46
C SER A 45 -2.56 21.52 -11.19
N SER A 46 -2.63 20.35 -11.83
CA SER A 46 -3.68 19.35 -11.60
C SER A 46 -3.64 18.73 -10.20
N LEU A 47 -2.44 18.53 -9.65
CA LEU A 47 -2.28 18.05 -8.27
C LEU A 47 -2.71 19.13 -7.28
N ARG A 48 -2.36 20.41 -7.54
CA ARG A 48 -2.78 21.55 -6.71
C ARG A 48 -4.28 21.79 -6.75
N THR A 49 -4.97 21.55 -7.87
CA THR A 49 -6.44 21.60 -7.91
C THR A 49 -7.02 20.45 -7.11
N LYS A 50 -6.48 19.23 -7.25
CA LYS A 50 -6.97 18.07 -6.50
C LYS A 50 -6.82 18.21 -4.99
N ILE A 51 -5.70 18.77 -4.53
CA ILE A 51 -5.48 19.08 -3.11
C ILE A 51 -6.56 20.05 -2.61
N ARG A 52 -6.88 21.09 -3.38
CA ARG A 52 -7.91 22.07 -3.00
C ARG A 52 -9.31 21.45 -2.92
N GLU A 53 -9.68 20.60 -3.87
CA GLU A 53 -10.94 19.85 -3.83
C GLU A 53 -11.03 18.98 -2.57
N LEU A 54 -9.99 18.20 -2.28
CA LEU A 54 -9.96 17.32 -1.11
C LEU A 54 -10.00 18.09 0.21
N GLN A 55 -9.35 19.27 0.27
CA GLN A 55 -9.44 20.16 1.42
C GLN A 55 -10.86 20.69 1.63
N GLN A 56 -11.54 21.11 0.56
CA GLN A 56 -12.94 21.55 0.64
C GLN A 56 -13.87 20.42 1.10
N GLN A 57 -13.68 19.21 0.57
CA GLN A 57 -14.45 18.03 0.99
C GLN A 57 -14.22 17.70 2.46
N ARG A 58 -12.95 17.69 2.91
CA ARG A 58 -12.60 17.50 4.33
C ARG A 58 -13.27 18.54 5.21
N ASP A 59 -13.21 19.81 4.82
CA ASP A 59 -13.74 20.90 5.64
C ASP A 59 -15.26 20.86 5.70
N ARG A 60 -15.94 20.52 4.59
CA ARG A 60 -17.38 20.22 4.57
C ARG A 60 -17.73 19.10 5.55
N LEU A 61 -17.04 17.97 5.48
CA LEU A 61 -17.28 16.84 6.38
C LEU A 61 -17.00 17.20 7.84
N ARG A 62 -15.96 18.01 8.11
CA ARG A 62 -15.68 18.51 9.47
C ARG A 62 -16.80 19.39 10.01
N VAL A 63 -17.39 20.25 9.17
CA VAL A 63 -18.53 21.08 9.57
C VAL A 63 -19.75 20.21 9.83
N GLU A 64 -20.05 19.26 8.96
CA GLU A 64 -21.18 18.34 9.12
C GLU A 64 -21.04 17.53 10.42
N VAL A 65 -19.87 16.95 10.69
CA VAL A 65 -19.59 16.25 11.96
C VAL A 65 -19.73 17.17 13.17
N LYS A 66 -19.27 18.42 13.09
CA LYS A 66 -19.45 19.40 14.18
C LYS A 66 -20.92 19.74 14.39
N GLN A 67 -21.70 19.90 13.32
CA GLN A 67 -23.14 20.16 13.38
C GLN A 67 -23.89 18.97 13.99
N TRP A 68 -23.59 17.74 13.56
CA TRP A 68 -24.14 16.53 14.19
C TRP A 68 -23.81 16.46 15.68
N ARG A 69 -22.56 16.71 16.07
CA ARG A 69 -22.15 16.74 17.48
C ARG A 69 -22.85 17.84 18.28
N ALA A 70 -23.03 19.03 17.71
CA ALA A 70 -23.73 20.13 18.36
C ALA A 70 -25.22 19.85 18.49
N ARG A 71 -25.85 19.30 17.45
CA ARG A 71 -27.26 18.90 17.45
C ARG A 71 -27.53 17.83 18.50
N VAL A 72 -26.66 16.81 18.60
CA VAL A 72 -26.71 15.78 19.64
C VAL A 72 -26.58 16.38 21.05
N LYS A 73 -25.69 17.37 21.22
CA LYS A 73 -25.47 18.05 22.49
C LYS A 73 -26.62 18.99 22.89
N GLU A 74 -27.28 19.63 21.93
CA GLU A 74 -28.43 20.51 22.19
C GLU A 74 -29.73 19.70 22.40
N SER A 75 -29.92 18.59 21.68
CA SER A 75 -31.01 17.65 21.93
C SER A 75 -30.91 16.98 23.30
N SER A 76 -29.69 16.78 23.83
CA SER A 76 -29.50 16.26 25.19
C SER A 76 -29.82 17.25 26.32
N ALA A 77 -30.05 18.53 26.00
CA ALA A 77 -30.29 19.59 26.99
C ALA A 77 -31.78 19.99 27.12
N LYS A 78 -32.66 19.55 26.21
CA LYS A 78 -34.07 19.99 26.15
C LYS A 78 -35.11 18.88 26.37
N GLU A 79 -34.71 17.63 26.55
CA GLU A 79 -35.67 16.54 26.70
C GLU A 79 -35.14 15.46 27.65
N ASP A 80 -35.92 15.18 28.70
CA ASP A 80 -35.85 13.98 29.56
C ASP A 80 -36.20 12.69 28.76
N SER A 81 -35.56 12.52 27.60
CA SER A 81 -35.66 11.40 26.65
C SER A 81 -34.28 10.74 26.41
N SER A 82 -33.32 11.04 27.28
CA SER A 82 -31.92 10.59 27.21
C SER A 82 -31.72 9.08 27.33
N LYS A 83 -32.75 8.28 27.67
CA LYS A 83 -32.62 6.82 27.79
C LYS A 83 -32.61 6.09 26.44
N THR A 84 -33.31 6.60 25.42
CA THR A 84 -33.54 5.82 24.18
C THR A 84 -32.41 5.99 23.16
N THR A 85 -31.88 7.21 23.00
CA THR A 85 -30.78 7.49 22.05
C THR A 85 -29.41 7.05 22.57
N LEU A 86 -29.17 7.15 23.88
CA LEU A 86 -28.01 6.51 24.51
C LEU A 86 -28.08 4.99 24.36
N SER A 87 -29.27 4.39 24.54
CA SER A 87 -29.49 2.96 24.33
C SER A 87 -29.15 2.51 22.91
N GLU A 88 -29.61 3.22 21.86
CA GLU A 88 -29.30 2.83 20.47
C GLU A 88 -27.80 2.92 20.16
N GLN A 89 -27.13 3.98 20.60
CA GLN A 89 -25.70 4.14 20.39
C GLN A 89 -24.88 3.14 21.22
N GLU A 90 -25.28 2.86 22.46
CA GLU A 90 -24.68 1.82 23.30
C GLU A 90 -24.86 0.42 22.71
N VAL A 91 -26.03 0.14 22.11
CA VAL A 91 -26.31 -1.12 21.40
C VAL A 91 -25.39 -1.24 20.19
N LEU A 92 -25.25 -0.19 19.37
CA LEU A 92 -24.35 -0.18 18.22
C LEU A 92 -22.87 -0.35 18.64
N GLU A 93 -22.43 0.33 19.70
CA GLU A 93 -21.09 0.17 20.24
C GLU A 93 -20.83 -1.23 20.78
N LYS A 94 -21.83 -1.83 21.44
CA LYS A 94 -21.74 -3.21 21.92
C LYS A 94 -21.68 -4.19 20.75
N GLN A 95 -22.49 -3.99 19.71
CA GLN A 95 -22.45 -4.78 18.49
C GLN A 95 -21.09 -4.66 17.79
N TRP A 96 -20.55 -3.45 17.69
CA TRP A 96 -19.23 -3.20 17.13
C TRP A 96 -18.11 -3.90 17.93
N ARG A 97 -18.15 -3.79 19.26
CA ARG A 97 -17.22 -4.50 20.16
C ARG A 97 -17.30 -6.02 19.98
N ASN A 98 -18.52 -6.56 19.88
CA ASN A 98 -18.72 -7.99 19.64
C ASN A 98 -18.16 -8.41 18.27
N LEU A 99 -18.43 -7.67 17.21
CA LEU A 99 -17.88 -7.91 15.87
C LEU A 99 -16.36 -7.88 15.88
N LYS A 100 -15.76 -6.88 16.54
CA LYS A 100 -14.31 -6.78 16.69
C LYS A 100 -13.73 -7.97 17.45
N ALA A 101 -14.38 -8.40 18.53
CA ALA A 101 -13.95 -9.56 19.31
C ALA A 101 -14.02 -10.86 18.48
N ILE A 102 -15.08 -11.04 17.69
CA ILE A 102 -15.22 -12.19 16.79
C ILE A 102 -14.12 -12.18 15.72
N LEU A 103 -13.86 -11.03 15.08
CA LEU A 103 -12.78 -10.90 14.09
C LEU A 103 -11.40 -11.18 14.70
N GLN A 104 -11.17 -10.73 15.93
CA GLN A 104 -9.95 -11.02 16.67
C GLN A 104 -9.83 -12.51 17.00
N ALA A 105 -10.92 -13.17 17.37
CA ALA A 105 -10.95 -14.62 17.59
C ALA A 105 -10.59 -15.41 16.32
N TYR A 106 -11.14 -15.00 15.17
CA TYR A 106 -10.78 -15.62 13.88
C TYR A 106 -9.32 -15.42 13.51
N ARG A 107 -8.72 -14.28 13.87
CA ARG A 107 -7.28 -14.04 13.64
C ARG A 107 -6.40 -15.05 14.40
N PHE A 108 -6.85 -15.58 15.54
CA PHE A 108 -6.13 -16.63 16.27
C PHE A 108 -6.15 -18.00 15.56
N THR A 109 -6.99 -18.20 14.55
CA THR A 109 -6.92 -19.39 13.70
C THR A 109 -5.69 -19.39 12.77
N GLY A 110 -4.97 -18.27 12.71
CA GLY A 110 -3.79 -18.09 11.86
C GLY A 110 -4.11 -17.66 10.43
N LEU A 111 -5.37 -17.78 10.00
CA LEU A 111 -5.82 -17.34 8.67
C LEU A 111 -7.00 -16.38 8.81
N SER A 112 -6.96 -15.29 8.06
CA SER A 112 -8.11 -14.40 7.88
C SER A 112 -8.14 -13.90 6.44
N GLY A 113 -9.29 -13.41 5.99
CA GLY A 113 -9.41 -13.01 4.59
C GLY A 113 -10.44 -11.92 4.37
N LYS A 114 -10.17 -11.10 3.36
CA LYS A 114 -11.09 -10.10 2.85
C LYS A 114 -11.39 -10.39 1.39
N LEU A 115 -12.66 -10.68 1.11
CA LEU A 115 -13.15 -10.77 -0.25
C LEU A 115 -13.41 -9.37 -0.81
N THR A 116 -12.88 -9.11 -1.99
CA THR A 116 -13.17 -7.95 -2.83
C THR A 116 -13.75 -8.44 -4.16
N ASN A 117 -14.50 -7.62 -4.89
CA ASN A 117 -15.28 -8.03 -6.08
C ASN A 117 -14.59 -9.02 -7.05
N ARG A 118 -13.28 -8.85 -7.31
CA ARG A 118 -12.50 -9.75 -8.18
C ARG A 118 -11.20 -10.27 -7.53
N ARG A 119 -11.02 -10.05 -6.23
CA ARG A 119 -9.76 -10.33 -5.54
C ARG A 119 -10.02 -10.87 -4.13
N VAL A 120 -9.22 -11.84 -3.70
CA VAL A 120 -9.21 -12.31 -2.31
C VAL A 120 -7.88 -11.92 -1.69
N CYS A 121 -7.90 -11.12 -0.63
CA CYS A 121 -6.73 -10.88 0.20
C CYS A 121 -6.78 -11.86 1.37
N VAL A 122 -5.79 -12.73 1.49
CA VAL A 122 -5.64 -13.65 2.62
C VAL A 122 -4.51 -13.16 3.51
N TYR A 123 -4.79 -12.99 4.80
CA TYR A 123 -3.80 -12.70 5.83
C TYR A 123 -3.45 -13.98 6.58
N ILE A 124 -2.15 -14.21 6.73
CA ILE A 124 -1.55 -15.31 7.48
C ILE A 124 -0.91 -14.69 8.72
N SER A 125 -1.54 -14.90 9.87
CA SER A 125 -1.01 -14.47 11.16
C SER A 125 -0.14 -15.57 11.74
N THR A 126 1.12 -15.23 12.05
CA THR A 126 2.07 -16.18 12.62
C THR A 126 2.01 -16.16 14.14
N ALA A 127 2.29 -17.30 14.76
CA ALA A 127 2.31 -17.45 16.20
C ALA A 127 3.42 -18.40 16.64
N PHE A 128 4.07 -18.09 17.77
CA PHE A 128 5.12 -18.90 18.36
C PHE A 128 5.05 -18.83 19.89
N GLU A 129 5.12 -19.98 20.55
CA GLU A 129 5.06 -20.10 22.03
C GLU A 129 3.92 -19.31 22.70
N GLY A 130 2.74 -19.30 22.07
CA GLY A 130 1.56 -18.60 22.59
C GLY A 130 1.52 -17.09 22.28
N ASN A 131 2.55 -16.55 21.62
CA ASN A 131 2.59 -15.16 21.19
C ASN A 131 2.13 -15.03 19.74
N LEU A 132 1.23 -14.08 19.49
CA LEU A 132 0.86 -13.68 18.14
C LEU A 132 1.90 -12.68 17.62
N LEU A 133 2.54 -13.01 16.50
CA LEU A 133 3.66 -12.25 15.95
C LEU A 133 3.22 -11.54 14.65
N ASP A 134 4.14 -11.46 13.68
CA ASP A 134 3.93 -10.78 12.42
C ASP A 134 2.80 -11.42 11.59
N SER A 135 2.19 -10.61 10.72
CA SER A 135 1.18 -11.07 9.77
C SER A 135 1.60 -10.76 8.35
N TYR A 136 1.43 -11.75 7.49
CA TYR A 136 1.73 -11.68 6.07
C TYR A 136 0.45 -11.71 5.27
N PHE A 137 0.47 -11.22 4.04
CA PHE A 137 -0.70 -11.26 3.18
C PHE A 137 -0.37 -11.77 1.78
N VAL A 138 -1.37 -12.34 1.14
CA VAL A 138 -1.36 -12.79 -0.25
C VAL A 138 -2.64 -12.32 -0.92
N ASP A 139 -2.50 -11.52 -1.96
CA ASP A 139 -3.58 -11.06 -2.80
C ASP A 139 -3.72 -11.98 -4.02
N LEU A 140 -4.86 -12.66 -4.09
CA LEU A 140 -5.24 -13.57 -5.17
C LEU A 140 -6.24 -12.88 -6.10
N ALA A 141 -5.97 -12.87 -7.40
CA ALA A 141 -6.92 -12.49 -8.43
C ALA A 141 -7.84 -13.69 -8.74
N ILE A 142 -9.16 -13.50 -8.62
CA ILE A 142 -10.18 -14.51 -8.95
C ILE A 142 -10.40 -14.46 -10.47
N GLU A 143 -9.33 -14.68 -11.22
CA GLU A 143 -9.32 -14.86 -12.67
C GLU A 143 -8.97 -16.33 -12.95
N LYS A 144 -9.30 -16.83 -14.15
CA LYS A 144 -8.86 -18.17 -14.58
C LYS A 144 -7.72 -18.02 -15.58
N PRO A 145 -6.49 -18.48 -15.27
CA PRO A 145 -6.06 -19.18 -14.06
C PRO A 145 -5.89 -18.24 -12.85
N LEU A 146 -5.99 -18.77 -11.61
CA LEU A 146 -5.77 -17.96 -10.40
C LEU A 146 -4.35 -17.41 -10.40
N ARG A 147 -4.18 -16.14 -10.03
CA ARG A 147 -2.86 -15.48 -9.99
C ARG A 147 -2.64 -14.75 -8.69
N ILE A 148 -1.41 -14.80 -8.19
CA ILE A 148 -0.98 -13.97 -7.07
C ILE A 148 -0.62 -12.59 -7.65
N HIS A 149 -1.29 -11.54 -7.19
CA HIS A 149 -1.06 -10.17 -7.66
C HIS A 149 -0.04 -9.43 -6.77
N HIS A 150 -0.15 -9.59 -5.45
CA HIS A 150 0.71 -8.92 -4.48
C HIS A 150 0.85 -9.79 -3.23
N HIS A 151 2.01 -9.73 -2.57
CA HIS A 151 2.25 -10.45 -1.32
C HIS A 151 3.32 -9.74 -0.50
N SER A 152 3.30 -9.98 0.81
CA SER A 152 4.39 -9.57 1.72
C SER A 152 5.32 -10.71 2.12
N ILE A 153 5.20 -11.88 1.48
CA ILE A 153 6.00 -13.07 1.79
C ILE A 153 7.49 -12.79 1.51
N PRO A 154 8.40 -13.06 2.47
CA PRO A 154 9.84 -12.91 2.28
C PRO A 154 10.40 -13.73 1.10
N ALA A 155 11.37 -13.17 0.38
CA ALA A 155 11.89 -13.74 -0.88
C ALA A 155 12.54 -15.13 -0.75
N PHE A 156 13.04 -15.49 0.44
CA PHE A 156 13.64 -16.81 0.68
C PHE A 156 12.60 -17.93 0.86
N ILE A 157 11.32 -17.59 1.06
CA ILE A 157 10.24 -18.57 1.13
C ILE A 157 9.84 -18.95 -0.31
N PRO A 158 9.78 -20.24 -0.67
CA PRO A 158 9.61 -20.69 -2.05
C PRO A 158 8.15 -20.56 -2.54
N LEU A 159 7.58 -19.35 -2.52
CA LEU A 159 6.20 -19.08 -2.89
C LEU A 159 5.88 -19.54 -4.32
N GLU A 160 6.77 -19.31 -5.27
CA GLU A 160 6.56 -19.70 -6.67
C GLU A 160 6.43 -21.22 -6.85
N LYS A 161 7.23 -22.00 -6.11
CA LYS A 161 7.18 -23.48 -6.14
C LYS A 161 5.88 -23.99 -5.52
N ILE A 162 5.44 -23.39 -4.42
CA ILE A 162 4.19 -23.75 -3.74
C ILE A 162 2.98 -23.36 -4.62
N ALA A 163 3.04 -22.18 -5.24
CA ALA A 163 2.00 -21.68 -6.13
C ALA A 163 1.84 -22.54 -7.39
N THR A 164 2.94 -22.91 -8.04
CA THR A 164 2.88 -23.78 -9.22
C THR A 164 2.31 -25.16 -8.92
N ALA A 165 2.55 -25.70 -7.72
CA ALA A 165 2.03 -27.00 -7.30
C ALA A 165 0.53 -26.97 -6.92
N TYR A 166 0.09 -25.94 -6.20
CA TYR A 166 -1.21 -25.97 -5.50
C TYR A 166 -2.18 -24.85 -5.88
N LEU A 167 -1.75 -23.77 -6.53
CA LEU A 167 -2.61 -22.59 -6.74
C LEU A 167 -3.85 -22.87 -7.59
N GLN A 168 -3.78 -23.83 -8.54
CA GLN A 168 -4.90 -24.19 -9.42
C GLN A 168 -5.70 -25.40 -8.94
N THR A 169 -5.15 -26.20 -8.03
CA THR A 169 -5.72 -27.48 -7.57
C THR A 169 -6.29 -27.37 -6.18
N ASP A 170 -5.51 -26.84 -5.22
CA ASP A 170 -5.87 -26.78 -3.81
C ASP A 170 -5.28 -25.55 -3.11
N VAL A 171 -6.11 -24.50 -3.01
CA VAL A 171 -5.74 -23.25 -2.33
C VAL A 171 -5.56 -23.47 -0.82
N GLN A 172 -6.24 -24.43 -0.19
CA GLN A 172 -6.08 -24.69 1.24
C GLN A 172 -4.69 -25.24 1.53
N ARG A 173 -4.23 -26.19 0.72
CA ARG A 173 -2.88 -26.75 0.83
C ARG A 173 -1.79 -25.72 0.58
N LEU A 174 -2.00 -24.82 -0.37
CA LEU A 174 -1.14 -23.65 -0.58
C LEU A 174 -1.02 -22.81 0.70
N LEU A 175 -2.16 -22.42 1.30
CA LEU A 175 -2.18 -21.59 2.50
C LEU A 175 -1.56 -22.29 3.70
N PHE A 176 -1.81 -23.59 3.88
CA PHE A 176 -1.23 -24.37 4.96
C PHE A 176 0.29 -24.45 4.83
N SER A 177 0.82 -24.83 3.66
CA SER A 177 2.26 -24.88 3.43
C SER A 177 2.93 -23.52 3.63
N LEU A 178 2.29 -22.43 3.19
CA LEU A 178 2.80 -21.07 3.45
C LEU A 178 2.81 -20.74 4.94
N SER A 179 1.77 -21.12 5.67
CA SER A 179 1.70 -20.90 7.12
C SER A 179 2.82 -21.64 7.87
N GLU A 180 3.19 -22.85 7.44
CA GLU A 180 4.29 -23.62 8.04
C GLU A 180 5.64 -22.92 7.83
N TYR A 181 5.94 -22.50 6.59
CA TYR A 181 7.18 -21.77 6.30
C TYR A 181 7.27 -20.45 7.07
N LEU A 182 6.17 -19.71 7.13
CA LEU A 182 6.12 -18.42 7.83
C LEU A 182 6.27 -18.60 9.34
N ASN A 183 5.56 -19.55 9.96
CA ASN A 183 5.71 -19.84 11.39
C ASN A 183 7.12 -20.32 11.73
N ALA A 184 7.73 -21.17 10.90
CA ALA A 184 9.10 -21.64 11.12
C ALA A 184 10.13 -20.50 11.03
N TYR A 185 9.95 -19.59 10.07
CA TYR A 185 10.81 -18.41 9.93
C TYR A 185 10.64 -17.46 11.12
N VAL A 186 9.40 -17.05 11.38
CA VAL A 186 9.11 -16.06 12.42
C VAL A 186 9.44 -16.59 13.81
N GLY A 187 9.20 -17.89 14.07
CA GLY A 187 9.61 -18.52 15.32
C GLY A 187 11.12 -18.44 15.55
N ARG A 188 11.93 -18.76 14.53
CA ARG A 188 13.40 -18.64 14.63
C ARG A 188 13.86 -17.20 14.77
N LYS A 189 13.23 -16.27 14.04
CA LYS A 189 13.51 -14.83 14.17
C LYS A 189 13.23 -14.37 15.60
N TYR A 190 12.07 -14.72 16.14
CA TYR A 190 11.69 -14.39 17.51
C TYR A 190 12.68 -14.95 18.54
N GLN A 191 13.12 -16.19 18.39
CA GLN A 191 14.15 -16.77 19.27
C GLN A 191 15.48 -16.01 19.20
N ALA A 192 15.91 -15.62 18.00
CA ALA A 192 17.13 -14.85 17.81
C ALA A 192 17.03 -13.44 18.42
N ASP A 193 15.93 -12.73 18.16
CA ASP A 193 15.68 -11.39 18.72
C ASP A 193 15.68 -11.42 20.26
N GLN A 194 15.10 -12.47 20.84
CA GLN A 194 15.16 -12.69 22.29
C GLN A 194 16.61 -12.89 22.73
N LEU A 195 17.40 -13.77 22.11
CA LEU A 195 18.80 -13.96 22.49
C LEU A 195 19.63 -12.68 22.43
N GLU A 196 19.43 -11.84 21.40
CA GLU A 196 20.12 -10.55 21.25
C GLU A 196 19.79 -9.60 22.40
N SER A 197 18.50 -9.44 22.75
CA SER A 197 18.09 -8.57 23.87
C SER A 197 18.69 -9.01 25.21
N TRP A 198 18.84 -10.31 25.45
CA TRP A 198 19.47 -10.83 26.67
C TRP A 198 20.98 -10.52 26.73
N THR A 199 21.65 -10.49 25.58
CA THR A 199 23.07 -10.15 25.51
C THR A 199 23.34 -8.66 25.69
N GLU A 200 22.41 -7.79 25.31
CA GLU A 200 22.52 -6.34 25.52
C GLU A 200 22.25 -5.91 26.98
N ASP A 201 21.35 -6.59 27.68
CA ASP A 201 21.00 -6.31 29.09
C ASP A 201 21.95 -6.98 30.10
N SER A 202 22.88 -7.80 29.65
CA SER A 202 23.89 -8.42 30.51
C SER A 202 25.03 -7.43 30.78
N PRO A 203 25.26 -6.99 32.04
CA PRO A 203 26.38 -6.11 32.33
C PRO A 203 27.69 -6.83 32.01
N SER A 204 28.50 -6.20 31.16
CA SER A 204 29.85 -6.62 30.80
C SER A 204 30.60 -7.08 32.05
N ARG A 205 30.96 -8.37 32.10
CA ARG A 205 31.85 -8.92 33.12
C ARG A 205 33.29 -8.49 32.88
#